data_AF-A0A3A5AAH3-F1
#
_entry.id   AF-A0A3A5AAH3-F1
#
_cell.length_a   1.000
_cell.length_b   1.000
_cell.length_c   1.000
_cell.angle_alpha   90.00
_cell.angle_beta   90.00
_cell.angle_gamma   90.00
#
_symmetry.space_group_name_H-M   'P 1'
#
loop_
_entity.id
_entity.type
_entity.pdbx_description
1 polymer ?
#
loop_
_entity_poly.entity_id
_entity_poly.type
_entity_poly.pdbx_seq_one_letter_code
_entity_poly.pdbx_strand_id
1 'polypeptide(L)'
;MPVWFSDYGFKYGGYDPGAMAAAAIGLIYIYLRNGNATALTLARKILDDLRINRMSYEFGGFVYKSDYHYAWLNALVAHAFGLAATGRSGQVFSFPDAANADIQFGAMMSRFFALSGDSKPNLLNADTIPFTIIEDADVWEYVPHYLMLRQLGSMEGLTLMLYAALDYAKQSGSWVWFDKMLKFVLLENLAILAASSVKSITTSYELRDLKNLVRVRYGDYDRDNSKYAEAKDQALIDELGELPGDIDLKYGSPVITEDPQLAATLAERKLARLSPPREIADLETWLEGARLELGDPVAVSSDFHGFDQEEFTLFAKNLSLDQRRVKLRLWRPIAYPAAWAVDDTGTAYDSYAIDLAGEGDPNWCYRAYVY
;
A
#
# COMPACT_ATOMS: atom_id res chain seq x y z
N MET A 1 25.87 -6.59 25.01
CA MET A 1 25.14 -5.75 25.98
C MET A 1 24.13 -4.92 25.20
N PRO A 2 22.83 -4.95 25.52
CA PRO A 2 21.88 -4.01 24.91
C PRO A 2 22.34 -2.58 25.21
N VAL A 3 22.29 -1.69 24.23
CA VAL A 3 23.05 -0.43 24.09
C VAL A 3 22.66 0.67 25.11
N TRP A 4 22.03 0.33 26.23
CA TRP A 4 21.30 1.29 27.08
C TRP A 4 21.54 1.13 28.58
N PHE A 5 22.60 0.41 28.97
CA PHE A 5 23.02 0.30 30.36
C PHE A 5 24.26 1.16 30.60
N SER A 6 24.17 2.15 31.52
CA SER A 6 25.33 2.86 32.06
C SER A 6 25.51 2.52 33.54
N ASP A 7 26.76 2.58 34.00
CA ASP A 7 27.20 2.17 35.35
C ASP A 7 26.64 3.04 36.51
N TYR A 8 25.81 4.05 36.21
CA TYR A 8 25.29 5.01 37.20
C TYR A 8 23.76 4.99 37.38
N GLY A 9 23.06 3.97 36.86
CA GLY A 9 21.59 3.87 36.93
C GLY A 9 20.86 4.62 35.81
N PHE A 10 19.52 4.70 35.90
CA PHE A 10 18.66 5.31 34.88
C PHE A 10 18.99 6.79 34.67
N LYS A 11 19.62 7.14 33.54
CA LYS A 11 19.60 8.52 33.03
C LYS A 11 18.62 8.58 31.86
N TYR A 12 17.39 9.00 32.15
CA TYR A 12 16.50 9.51 31.12
C TYR A 12 17.02 10.88 30.67
N GLY A 13 17.31 11.05 29.38
CA GLY A 13 17.61 12.37 28.80
C GLY A 13 16.38 13.28 28.66
N GLY A 14 15.19 12.81 29.02
CA GLY A 14 13.91 13.53 28.95
C GLY A 14 12.73 12.62 29.27
N TYR A 15 11.55 13.21 29.50
CA TYR A 15 10.30 12.49 29.69
C TYR A 15 9.85 11.83 28.38
N ASP A 16 9.67 10.50 28.35
CA ASP A 16 9.19 9.75 27.18
C ASP A 16 7.75 9.24 27.40
N PRO A 17 6.73 9.94 26.86
CA PRO A 17 5.33 9.54 27.01
C PRO A 17 4.99 8.24 26.28
N GLY A 18 5.76 7.83 25.25
CA GLY A 18 5.53 6.58 24.53
C GLY A 18 5.90 5.37 25.35
N ALA A 19 7.09 5.40 25.95
CA ALA A 19 7.54 4.34 26.85
C ALA A 19 6.58 4.18 28.04
N MET A 20 6.13 5.30 28.62
CA MET A 20 5.15 5.32 29.70
C MET A 20 3.81 4.73 29.24
N ALA A 21 3.28 5.15 28.09
CA ALA A 21 2.03 4.61 27.54
C ALA A 21 2.13 3.11 27.25
N ALA A 22 3.23 2.63 26.67
CA ALA A 22 3.46 1.21 26.41
C ALA A 22 3.46 0.39 27.71
N ALA A 23 4.13 0.89 28.77
CA ALA A 23 4.10 0.26 30.08
C ALA A 23 2.68 0.23 30.67
N ALA A 24 1.94 1.34 30.59
CA ALA A 24 0.55 1.41 31.04
C ALA A 24 -0.33 0.40 30.31
N ILE A 25 -0.25 0.30 28.98
CA ILE A 25 -1.00 -0.67 28.16
C ILE A 25 -0.76 -2.10 28.68
N GLY A 26 0.50 -2.51 28.85
CA GLY A 26 0.84 -3.85 29.34
C GLY A 26 0.28 -4.13 30.74
N LEU A 27 0.37 -3.16 31.65
CA LEU A 27 -0.15 -3.27 33.01
C LEU A 27 -1.68 -3.33 33.05
N ILE A 28 -2.35 -2.53 32.22
CA ILE A 28 -3.81 -2.59 32.06
C ILE A 28 -4.20 -3.98 31.55
N TYR A 29 -3.54 -4.51 30.52
CA TYR A 29 -3.82 -5.84 30.00
C TYR A 29 -3.68 -6.95 31.05
N ILE A 30 -2.62 -6.91 31.87
CA ILE A 30 -2.44 -7.86 32.97
C ILE A 30 -3.64 -7.77 33.92
N TYR A 31 -4.02 -6.56 34.33
CA TYR A 31 -5.16 -6.36 35.22
C TYR A 31 -6.48 -6.84 34.62
N LEU A 32 -6.80 -6.45 33.37
CA LEU A 32 -8.03 -6.87 32.68
C LEU A 32 -8.13 -8.41 32.58
N ARG A 33 -6.98 -9.10 32.46
CA ARG A 33 -6.91 -10.56 32.37
C ARG A 33 -7.08 -11.28 33.70
N ASN A 34 -6.42 -10.82 34.77
CA ASN A 34 -6.32 -11.60 36.01
C ASN A 34 -6.51 -10.81 37.32
N GLY A 35 -6.83 -9.52 37.25
CA GLY A 35 -7.16 -8.72 38.43
C GLY A 35 -5.95 -8.33 39.27
N ASN A 36 -4.72 -8.42 38.74
CA ASN A 36 -3.51 -8.08 39.49
C ASN A 36 -3.52 -6.63 39.99
N ALA A 37 -3.64 -6.46 41.31
CA ALA A 37 -3.74 -5.15 41.95
C ALA A 37 -2.48 -4.29 41.79
N THR A 38 -1.28 -4.90 41.77
CA THR A 38 -0.02 -4.17 41.54
C THR A 38 0.01 -3.58 40.14
N ALA A 39 -0.41 -4.35 39.13
CA ALA A 39 -0.49 -3.88 37.75
C ALA A 39 -1.47 -2.71 37.64
N LEU A 40 -2.65 -2.81 38.28
CA LEU A 40 -3.62 -1.72 38.37
C LEU A 40 -3.02 -0.45 38.99
N THR A 41 -2.36 -0.56 40.15
CA THR A 41 -1.78 0.59 40.85
C THR A 41 -0.72 1.28 40.01
N LEU A 42 0.15 0.52 39.34
CA LEU A 42 1.19 1.08 38.47
C LEU A 42 0.58 1.72 37.22
N ALA A 43 -0.38 1.06 36.58
CA ALA A 43 -1.08 1.62 35.42
C ALA A 43 -1.73 2.97 35.75
N ARG A 44 -2.43 3.08 36.89
CA ARG A 44 -3.04 4.33 37.34
C ARG A 44 -2.03 5.46 37.51
N LYS A 45 -0.92 5.19 38.22
CA LYS A 45 0.13 6.18 38.43
C LYS A 45 0.70 6.70 37.11
N ILE A 46 0.90 5.80 36.13
CA ILE A 46 1.41 6.19 34.82
C ILE A 46 0.37 6.98 34.03
N LEU A 47 -0.90 6.58 34.04
CA LEU A 47 -1.98 7.33 33.38
C LEU A 47 -2.18 8.72 34.00
N ASP A 48 -2.08 8.85 35.32
CA ASP A 48 -2.13 10.14 36.01
C ASP A 48 -0.95 11.05 35.62
N ASP A 49 0.25 10.48 35.54
CA ASP A 49 1.45 11.20 35.12
C ASP A 49 1.33 11.67 33.66
N LEU A 50 0.89 10.78 32.75
CA LEU A 50 0.59 11.11 31.36
C LEU A 50 -0.46 12.22 31.26
N ARG A 51 -1.51 12.17 32.08
CA ARG A 51 -2.57 13.19 32.10
C ARG A 51 -2.03 14.56 32.51
N ILE A 52 -1.18 14.63 33.52
CA ILE A 52 -0.61 15.89 34.03
C ILE A 52 0.40 16.45 33.03
N ASN A 53 1.38 15.64 32.63
CA ASN A 53 2.53 16.12 31.85
C ASN A 53 2.14 16.41 30.38
N ARG A 54 1.19 15.67 29.81
CA ARG A 54 0.72 15.88 28.42
C ARG A 54 -0.28 17.03 28.29
N MET A 55 -0.86 17.54 29.39
CA MET A 55 -1.59 18.81 29.34
C MET A 55 -0.67 20.03 29.30
N SER A 56 0.62 19.88 29.65
CA SER A 56 1.60 20.97 29.59
C SER A 56 2.11 21.16 28.16
N TYR A 57 2.03 22.41 27.66
CA TYR A 57 2.64 22.80 26.38
C TYR A 57 4.16 22.58 26.35
N GLU A 58 4.83 22.55 27.51
CA GLU A 58 6.29 22.42 27.64
C GLU A 58 6.78 20.97 27.49
N PHE A 59 5.93 19.98 27.78
CA PHE A 59 6.27 18.55 27.77
C PHE A 59 5.52 17.77 26.69
N GLY A 60 5.05 18.49 25.68
CA GLY A 60 4.36 17.87 24.56
C GLY A 60 2.87 17.77 24.77
N GLY A 61 2.22 18.94 24.87
CA GLY A 61 0.78 19.12 24.69
C GLY A 61 0.21 18.17 23.63
N PHE A 62 -1.12 17.97 23.59
CA PHE A 62 -1.82 17.14 22.59
C PHE A 62 -1.33 17.26 21.12
N VAL A 63 -0.58 18.32 20.82
CA VAL A 63 0.22 18.52 19.62
C VAL A 63 1.64 18.94 20.02
N TYR A 64 2.63 18.06 19.85
CA TYR A 64 4.04 18.46 19.95
C TYR A 64 4.36 19.36 18.76
N LYS A 65 5.03 20.50 19.00
CA LYS A 65 5.34 21.51 17.97
C LYS A 65 6.52 21.16 17.05
N SER A 66 7.07 19.95 17.14
CA SER A 66 8.30 19.56 16.43
C SER A 66 8.13 18.21 15.74
N ASP A 67 8.33 18.25 14.43
CA ASP A 67 8.89 17.25 13.52
C ASP A 67 8.53 15.77 13.73
N TYR A 68 7.66 15.31 12.82
CA TYR A 68 7.73 14.04 12.07
C TYR A 68 7.67 12.69 12.80
N HIS A 69 8.14 12.55 14.04
CA HIS A 69 8.27 11.28 14.74
C HIS A 69 7.28 11.09 15.90
N TYR A 70 6.15 11.80 15.95
CA TYR A 70 5.28 11.78 17.15
C TYR A 70 3.85 11.28 16.90
N ALA A 71 3.51 10.87 15.67
CA ALA A 71 2.19 10.30 15.39
C ALA A 71 1.97 8.98 16.13
N TRP A 72 2.97 8.10 16.12
CA TRP A 72 2.95 6.83 16.84
C TRP A 72 2.91 7.01 18.37
N LEU A 73 3.62 8.00 18.92
CA LEU A 73 3.60 8.33 20.34
C LEU A 73 2.21 8.81 20.80
N ASN A 74 1.59 9.69 20.02
CA ASN A 74 0.22 10.14 20.28
C ASN A 74 -0.79 8.99 20.20
N ALA A 75 -0.59 8.06 19.25
CA ALA A 75 -1.42 6.87 19.12
C ALA A 75 -1.26 5.89 20.29
N LEU A 76 -0.04 5.67 20.80
CA LEU A 76 0.21 4.86 22.00
C LEU A 76 -0.50 5.41 23.23
N VAL A 77 -0.38 6.73 23.45
CA VAL A 77 -1.07 7.38 24.56
C VAL A 77 -2.58 7.30 24.39
N ALA A 78 -3.09 7.52 23.17
CA ALA A 78 -4.51 7.37 22.87
C ALA A 78 -4.98 5.95 23.17
N HIS A 79 -4.19 4.96 22.77
CA HIS A 79 -4.47 3.56 23.04
C HIS A 79 -4.48 3.24 24.54
N ALA A 80 -3.56 3.80 25.33
CA ALA A 80 -3.53 3.57 26.78
C ALA A 80 -4.81 4.07 27.47
N PHE A 81 -5.27 5.29 27.15
CA PHE A 81 -6.51 5.83 27.69
C PHE A 81 -7.75 5.13 27.12
N GLY A 82 -7.76 4.85 25.81
CA GLY A 82 -8.83 4.11 25.14
C GLY A 82 -9.03 2.70 25.71
N LEU A 83 -7.93 2.00 25.99
CA LEU A 83 -7.94 0.69 26.65
C LEU A 83 -8.47 0.77 28.09
N ALA A 84 -8.06 1.79 28.86
CA ALA A 84 -8.55 2.00 30.21
C ALA A 84 -10.05 2.36 30.24
N ALA A 85 -10.54 3.10 29.23
CA ALA A 85 -11.93 3.52 29.12
C ALA A 85 -12.84 2.38 28.62
N THR A 86 -12.44 1.70 27.54
CA THR A 86 -13.31 0.77 26.79
C THR A 86 -13.04 -0.70 27.11
N GLY A 87 -11.87 -1.01 27.67
CA GLY A 87 -11.45 -2.38 27.95
C GLY A 87 -11.26 -3.24 26.70
N ARG A 88 -11.33 -4.57 26.89
CA ARG A 88 -11.15 -5.58 25.86
C ARG A 88 -12.24 -6.63 25.89
N SER A 89 -12.51 -7.20 24.71
CA SER A 89 -13.39 -8.36 24.60
C SER A 89 -12.82 -9.52 25.42
N GLY A 90 -13.69 -10.21 26.15
CA GLY A 90 -13.31 -11.33 27.01
C GLY A 90 -12.53 -10.95 28.27
N GLN A 91 -12.48 -9.67 28.65
CA GLN A 91 -11.87 -9.26 29.92
C GLN A 91 -12.65 -9.81 31.13
N VAL A 92 -11.93 -10.19 32.18
CA VAL A 92 -12.51 -10.68 33.44
C VAL A 92 -12.75 -9.52 34.40
N PHE A 93 -11.88 -8.51 34.36
CA PHE A 93 -11.93 -7.34 35.20
C PHE A 93 -12.12 -6.08 34.35
N SER A 94 -12.79 -5.08 34.91
CA SER A 94 -12.94 -3.76 34.28
C SER A 94 -12.03 -2.76 34.98
N PHE A 95 -11.37 -1.89 34.22
CA PHE A 95 -10.49 -0.88 34.81
C PHE A 95 -11.32 0.09 35.68
N PRO A 96 -11.02 0.26 36.98
CA PRO A 96 -11.95 0.92 37.89
C PRO A 96 -11.94 2.46 37.82
N ASP A 97 -11.18 3.06 36.91
CA ASP A 97 -11.19 4.51 36.63
C ASP A 97 -11.61 4.82 35.18
N ALA A 98 -12.45 3.94 34.60
CA ALA A 98 -12.86 4.03 33.21
C ALA A 98 -13.51 5.37 32.85
N ALA A 99 -14.29 5.99 33.75
CA ALA A 99 -14.97 7.26 33.48
C ALA A 99 -14.00 8.43 33.27
N ASN A 100 -12.92 8.53 34.05
CA ASN A 100 -11.92 9.57 33.84
C ASN A 100 -11.10 9.29 32.58
N ALA A 101 -10.73 8.02 32.35
CA ALA A 101 -10.05 7.61 31.13
C ALA A 101 -10.89 7.92 29.88
N ASP A 102 -12.21 7.72 29.94
CA ASP A 102 -13.17 8.00 28.88
C ASP A 102 -13.19 9.49 28.51
N ILE A 103 -13.28 10.37 29.50
CA ILE A 103 -13.23 11.82 29.29
C ILE A 103 -11.90 12.24 28.64
N GLN A 104 -10.77 11.72 29.14
CA GLN A 104 -9.46 12.05 28.58
C GLN A 104 -9.30 11.54 27.15
N PHE A 105 -9.72 10.31 26.89
CA PHE A 105 -9.67 9.71 25.57
C PHE A 105 -10.57 10.46 24.57
N GLY A 106 -11.79 10.82 24.96
CA GLY A 106 -12.70 11.61 24.11
C GLY A 106 -12.15 12.99 23.76
N ALA A 107 -11.53 13.68 24.74
CA ALA A 107 -10.87 14.96 24.51
C ALA A 107 -9.68 14.85 23.55
N MET A 108 -8.89 13.77 23.67
CA MET A 108 -7.80 13.47 22.74
C MET A 108 -8.30 13.28 21.31
N MET A 109 -9.29 12.41 21.12
CA MET A 109 -9.82 12.09 19.80
C MET A 109 -10.46 13.29 19.12
N SER A 110 -11.21 14.09 19.88
CA SER A 110 -11.78 15.35 19.38
C SER A 110 -10.69 16.30 18.86
N ARG A 111 -9.54 16.36 19.56
CA ARG A 111 -8.41 17.19 19.14
C ARG A 111 -7.66 16.61 17.94
N PHE A 112 -7.55 15.29 17.82
CA PHE A 112 -6.95 14.65 16.64
C PHE A 112 -7.73 15.01 15.38
N PHE A 113 -9.06 14.93 15.41
CA PHE A 113 -9.91 15.29 14.27
C PHE A 113 -9.95 16.79 14.02
N ALA A 114 -9.99 17.64 15.06
CA ALA A 114 -9.97 19.09 14.88
C ALA A 114 -8.69 19.61 14.20
N LEU A 115 -7.63 18.82 14.23
CA LEU A 115 -6.32 19.13 13.66
C LEU A 115 -6.00 18.24 12.45
N SER A 116 -7.01 17.59 11.86
CA SER A 116 -6.82 16.89 10.59
C SER A 116 -6.72 17.90 9.44
N GLY A 117 -5.84 17.62 8.49
CA GLY A 117 -5.74 18.42 7.27
C GLY A 117 -4.38 18.24 6.58
N ASP A 118 -4.25 18.79 5.38
CA ASP A 118 -3.02 18.62 4.60
C ASP A 118 -1.98 19.72 4.87
N SER A 119 -2.32 20.72 5.69
CA SER A 119 -1.44 21.84 6.06
C SER A 119 -0.71 21.56 7.37
N LYS A 120 0.61 21.34 7.33
CA LYS A 120 1.43 21.04 8.52
C LYS A 120 1.31 22.11 9.63
N PRO A 121 1.47 21.73 10.91
CA PRO A 121 1.73 20.38 11.43
C PRO A 121 0.43 19.65 11.82
N ASN A 122 0.11 18.54 11.15
CA ASN A 122 -1.08 17.72 11.45
C ASN A 122 -0.73 16.25 11.67
N LEU A 123 -1.45 15.62 12.60
CA LEU A 123 -1.35 14.20 12.93
C LEU A 123 -2.02 13.31 11.87
N LEU A 124 -3.14 13.79 11.36
CA LEU A 124 -3.97 13.15 10.36
C LEU A 124 -4.08 14.08 9.15
N ASN A 125 -4.07 13.53 7.94
CA ASN A 125 -4.35 14.30 6.72
C ASN A 125 -5.84 14.66 6.60
N ALA A 126 -6.25 15.35 5.54
CA ALA A 126 -7.66 15.71 5.31
C ALA A 126 -8.59 14.49 5.21
N ASP A 127 -8.03 13.33 4.85
CA ASP A 127 -8.71 12.05 4.80
C ASP A 127 -8.73 11.30 6.15
N THR A 128 -8.29 11.91 7.26
CA THR A 128 -8.17 11.27 8.58
C THR A 128 -7.20 10.08 8.63
N ILE A 129 -6.28 9.99 7.67
CA ILE A 129 -5.23 8.98 7.61
C ILE A 129 -3.96 9.52 8.31
N PRO A 130 -3.29 8.71 9.16
CA PRO A 130 -2.05 9.10 9.82
C PRO A 130 -0.97 9.46 8.82
N PHE A 131 -0.33 10.60 9.07
CA PHE A 131 0.71 11.12 8.22
C PHE A 131 2.04 11.10 8.98
N THR A 132 3.07 10.44 8.45
CA THR A 132 4.45 10.58 8.92
C THR A 132 5.29 10.84 7.68
N ILE A 133 5.75 12.08 7.49
CA ILE A 133 6.80 12.34 6.52
C ILE A 133 8.10 12.03 7.22
N ILE A 134 8.87 11.10 6.67
CA ILE A 134 10.26 10.91 7.04
C ILE A 134 11.08 11.79 6.09
N GLU A 135 11.98 12.59 6.64
CA GLU A 135 12.93 13.35 5.81
C GLU A 135 13.84 12.36 5.09
N ASP A 136 14.16 12.60 3.81
CA ASP A 136 14.92 11.68 2.95
C ASP A 136 16.29 11.25 3.55
N ALA A 137 16.80 11.93 4.58
CA ALA A 137 18.08 11.64 5.20
C ALA A 137 18.06 10.57 6.32
N ASP A 138 16.92 10.28 6.96
CA ASP A 138 16.94 9.57 8.26
C ASP A 138 16.89 8.03 8.19
N VAL A 139 16.46 7.42 7.08
CA VAL A 139 16.09 5.97 7.08
C VAL A 139 16.77 5.11 6.01
N TRP A 140 17.20 5.68 4.89
CA TRP A 140 17.77 4.88 3.78
C TRP A 140 19.11 4.23 4.12
N GLU A 141 19.87 4.77 5.07
CA GLU A 141 21.14 4.17 5.50
C GLU A 141 20.98 2.99 6.47
N TYR A 142 19.86 2.89 7.20
CA TYR A 142 19.73 1.93 8.30
C TYR A 142 18.88 0.69 7.97
N VAL A 143 17.86 0.79 7.10
CA VAL A 143 16.94 -0.35 6.88
C VAL A 143 16.39 -0.40 5.43
N PRO A 144 17.15 -0.92 4.44
CA PRO A 144 16.77 -0.94 3.03
C PRO A 144 15.58 -1.85 2.67
N HIS A 145 15.03 -2.58 3.64
CA HIS A 145 13.90 -3.50 3.48
C HIS A 145 12.63 -3.05 4.22
N TYR A 146 12.63 -1.87 4.86
CA TYR A 146 11.43 -1.33 5.50
C TYR A 146 10.53 -0.68 4.45
N LEU A 147 9.28 -1.13 4.36
CA LEU A 147 8.27 -0.61 3.43
C LEU A 147 7.73 0.73 3.94
N MET A 148 8.52 1.80 3.85
CA MET A 148 8.05 3.17 4.05
C MET A 148 7.46 3.66 2.72
N LEU A 149 6.15 3.49 2.54
CA LEU A 149 5.47 4.08 1.39
C LEU A 149 5.47 5.59 1.59
N ARG A 150 5.77 6.36 0.53
CA ARG A 150 6.22 7.77 0.57
C ARG A 150 5.21 8.79 1.17
N GLN A 151 4.06 8.31 1.64
CA GLN A 151 2.99 9.06 2.31
C GLN A 151 2.35 8.28 3.47
N LEU A 152 2.79 7.04 3.70
CA LEU A 152 2.36 6.25 4.82
C LEU A 152 3.18 6.62 6.03
N GLY A 153 2.50 6.71 7.17
CA GLY A 153 3.18 6.58 8.44
C GLY A 153 4.12 5.38 8.46
N SER A 154 5.07 5.33 9.41
CA SER A 154 5.71 4.04 9.70
C SER A 154 4.62 2.98 9.95
N MET A 155 4.83 1.74 9.51
CA MET A 155 3.86 0.65 9.74
C MET A 155 3.50 0.50 11.22
N GLU A 156 4.46 0.81 12.10
CA GLU A 156 4.28 0.92 13.55
C GLU A 156 3.25 2.01 13.90
N GLY A 157 3.41 3.23 13.35
CA GLY A 157 2.48 4.33 13.55
C GLY A 157 1.08 4.05 13.01
N LEU A 158 0.97 3.41 11.83
CA LEU A 158 -0.32 2.98 11.27
C LEU A 158 -1.02 1.94 12.16
N THR A 159 -0.27 0.94 12.63
CA THR A 159 -0.79 -0.10 13.53
C THR A 159 -1.27 0.50 14.85
N LEU A 160 -0.52 1.43 15.43
CA LEU A 160 -0.89 2.11 16.66
C LEU A 160 -2.13 2.99 16.47
N MET A 161 -2.26 3.66 15.33
CA MET A 161 -3.45 4.43 14.99
C MET A 161 -4.67 3.55 14.74
N LEU A 162 -4.49 2.36 14.18
CA LEU A 162 -5.56 1.35 14.10
C LEU A 162 -6.07 0.95 15.50
N TYR A 163 -5.18 0.81 16.49
CA TYR A 163 -5.61 0.57 17.88
C TYR A 163 -6.37 1.75 18.48
N ALA A 164 -5.92 2.98 18.24
CA ALA A 164 -6.65 4.18 18.66
C ALA A 164 -8.03 4.27 17.98
N ALA A 165 -8.11 3.93 16.69
CA ALA A 165 -9.36 3.88 15.94
C ALA A 165 -10.31 2.80 16.45
N LEU A 166 -9.78 1.63 16.83
CA LEU A 166 -10.56 0.55 17.45
C LEU A 166 -11.16 1.00 18.78
N ASP A 167 -10.36 1.62 19.65
CA ASP A 167 -10.87 2.09 20.94
C ASP A 167 -11.87 3.23 20.76
N TYR A 168 -11.64 4.12 19.78
CA TYR A 168 -12.60 5.18 19.46
C TYR A 168 -13.92 4.61 18.94
N ALA A 169 -13.87 3.58 18.09
CA ALA A 169 -15.07 2.91 17.59
C ALA A 169 -15.87 2.26 18.73
N LYS A 170 -15.19 1.63 19.70
CA LYS A 170 -15.84 1.08 20.89
C LYS A 170 -16.45 2.16 21.79
N GLN A 171 -15.75 3.28 21.98
CA GLN A 171 -16.22 4.38 22.81
C GLN A 171 -17.43 5.08 22.18
N SER A 172 -17.31 5.46 20.91
CA SER A 172 -18.29 6.31 20.20
C SER A 172 -19.43 5.51 19.55
N GLY A 173 -19.23 4.22 19.30
CA GLY A 173 -20.10 3.38 18.48
C GLY A 173 -19.91 3.55 16.97
N SER A 174 -19.03 4.46 16.51
CA SER A 174 -18.78 4.72 15.09
C SER A 174 -17.55 3.97 14.58
N TRP A 175 -17.77 2.99 13.71
CA TRP A 175 -16.70 2.17 13.11
C TRP A 175 -16.07 2.80 11.86
N VAL A 176 -16.61 3.91 11.36
CA VAL A 176 -16.24 4.54 10.09
C VAL A 176 -14.73 4.78 9.97
N TRP A 177 -14.11 5.33 11.01
CA TRP A 177 -12.67 5.64 10.98
C TRP A 177 -11.81 4.36 11.05
N PHE A 178 -12.21 3.39 11.86
CA PHE A 178 -11.53 2.08 11.94
C PHE A 178 -11.60 1.35 10.61
N ASP A 179 -12.77 1.29 9.97
CA ASP A 179 -12.96 0.64 8.67
C ASP A 179 -12.16 1.35 7.57
N LYS A 180 -12.12 2.69 7.58
CA LYS A 180 -11.30 3.48 6.64
C LYS A 180 -9.81 3.15 6.80
N MET A 181 -9.33 3.09 8.05
CA MET A 181 -7.95 2.73 8.37
C MET A 181 -7.61 1.28 8.01
N LEU A 182 -8.53 0.35 8.26
CA LEU A 182 -8.34 -1.08 7.96
C LEU A 182 -8.26 -1.32 6.45
N LYS A 183 -9.21 -0.77 5.68
CA LYS A 183 -9.19 -0.86 4.20
C LYS A 183 -7.92 -0.26 3.62
N PHE A 184 -7.48 0.86 4.20
CA PHE A 184 -6.24 1.50 3.80
C PHE A 184 -5.01 0.61 4.05
N VAL A 185 -4.90 -0.03 5.21
CA VAL A 185 -3.79 -0.94 5.53
C VAL A 185 -3.84 -2.24 4.72
N LEU A 186 -5.03 -2.78 4.45
CA LEU A 186 -5.18 -3.99 3.66
C LEU A 186 -4.98 -3.77 2.15
N LEU A 187 -4.76 -2.53 1.70
CA LEU A 187 -4.75 -2.15 0.28
C LEU A 187 -6.02 -2.59 -0.47
N GLU A 188 -7.10 -2.91 0.25
CA GLU A 188 -8.41 -3.24 -0.29
C GLU A 188 -9.19 -1.96 -0.60
N ASN A 189 -8.58 -1.10 -1.41
CA ASN A 189 -9.24 0.08 -1.95
C ASN A 189 -9.03 0.09 -3.46
N LEU A 190 -10.08 -0.29 -4.19
CA LEU A 190 -10.21 0.11 -5.58
C LEU A 190 -10.13 1.64 -5.64
N ALA A 191 -9.05 2.15 -6.21
CA ALA A 191 -8.89 3.58 -6.39
C ALA A 191 -9.70 4.05 -7.60
N ILE A 192 -10.71 4.88 -7.37
CA ILE A 192 -11.52 5.41 -8.47
C ILE A 192 -10.90 6.74 -8.95
N LEU A 193 -10.42 6.75 -10.19
CA LEU A 193 -10.04 7.93 -10.94
C LEU A 193 -11.17 8.31 -11.89
N ALA A 194 -12.06 9.18 -11.42
CA ALA A 194 -13.11 9.77 -12.25
C ALA A 194 -12.50 10.60 -13.39
N ALA A 195 -13.25 10.80 -14.48
CA ALA A 195 -12.78 11.57 -15.64
C ALA A 195 -12.25 12.97 -15.28
N SER A 196 -12.86 13.63 -14.30
CA SER A 196 -12.43 14.95 -13.79
C SER A 196 -11.08 14.94 -13.05
N SER A 197 -10.64 13.79 -12.57
CA SER A 197 -9.36 13.60 -11.86
C SER A 197 -8.22 13.19 -12.82
N VAL A 198 -8.53 12.90 -14.09
CA VAL A 198 -7.57 12.51 -15.11
C VAL A 198 -7.17 13.74 -15.92
N LYS A 199 -5.89 14.10 -15.88
CA LYS A 199 -5.37 15.21 -16.66
C LYS A 199 -5.08 14.81 -18.10
N SER A 200 -4.51 13.62 -18.29
CA SER A 200 -4.28 13.02 -19.60
C SER A 200 -4.18 11.52 -19.45
N ILE A 201 -4.60 10.78 -20.47
CA ILE A 201 -4.45 9.34 -20.54
C ILE A 201 -4.15 8.98 -21.99
N THR A 202 -3.20 8.07 -22.18
CA THR A 202 -2.89 7.45 -23.46
C THR A 202 -2.91 5.95 -23.26
N THR A 203 -3.62 5.22 -24.12
CA THR A 203 -3.64 3.75 -24.07
C THR A 203 -2.82 3.17 -25.23
N SER A 204 -2.26 1.99 -24.98
CA SER A 204 -1.52 1.21 -25.98
C SER A 204 -1.62 -0.27 -25.68
N TYR A 205 -1.45 -1.11 -26.70
CA TYR A 205 -1.39 -2.55 -26.54
C TYR A 205 0.05 -3.02 -26.57
N GLU A 206 0.49 -3.69 -25.50
CA GLU A 206 1.84 -4.23 -25.40
C GLU A 206 1.82 -5.72 -25.80
N LEU A 207 2.15 -5.97 -27.07
CA LEU A 207 2.24 -7.32 -27.66
C LEU A 207 3.69 -7.75 -27.95
N ARG A 208 4.65 -6.82 -27.91
CA ARG A 208 6.05 -7.06 -28.34
C ARG A 208 6.82 -8.00 -27.40
N ASP A 209 6.52 -7.95 -26.11
CA ASP A 209 7.15 -8.78 -25.08
C ASP A 209 6.33 -10.03 -24.72
N LEU A 210 5.28 -10.33 -25.51
CA LEU A 210 4.43 -11.49 -25.32
C LEU A 210 5.24 -12.78 -25.45
N LYS A 211 5.21 -13.62 -24.40
CA LYS A 211 5.81 -14.96 -24.39
C LYS A 211 4.79 -15.98 -23.94
N ASN A 212 4.58 -17.02 -24.73
CA ASN A 212 3.71 -18.15 -24.39
C ASN A 212 4.50 -19.41 -24.01
N LEU A 213 5.82 -19.33 -24.03
CA LEU A 213 6.73 -20.38 -23.63
C LEU A 213 7.96 -19.78 -22.94
N VAL A 214 8.27 -20.26 -21.74
CA VAL A 214 9.52 -19.91 -21.05
C VAL A 214 10.35 -21.16 -20.78
N ARG A 215 11.63 -21.08 -21.13
CA ARG A 215 12.62 -22.15 -21.01
C ARG A 215 13.73 -21.70 -20.06
N VAL A 216 14.06 -22.53 -19.07
CA VAL A 216 15.13 -22.25 -18.10
C VAL A 216 16.15 -23.37 -18.17
N ARG A 217 17.39 -23.03 -18.53
CA ARG A 217 18.54 -23.95 -18.54
C ARG A 217 19.32 -23.76 -17.26
N TYR A 218 19.66 -24.83 -16.55
CA TYR A 218 20.29 -24.73 -15.24
C TYR A 218 21.40 -25.79 -15.06
N GLY A 219 22.22 -25.64 -14.02
CA GLY A 219 23.31 -26.56 -13.70
C GLY A 219 24.25 -26.83 -14.89
N ASP A 220 24.59 -28.10 -15.10
CA ASP A 220 25.45 -28.54 -16.21
C ASP A 220 24.64 -28.90 -17.47
N TYR A 221 23.70 -28.03 -17.88
CA TYR A 221 22.85 -28.27 -19.04
C TYR A 221 23.63 -28.63 -20.31
N ASP A 222 24.83 -28.07 -20.50
CA ASP A 222 25.66 -28.33 -21.68
C ASP A 222 26.19 -29.79 -21.75
N ARG A 223 26.23 -30.50 -20.62
CA ARG A 223 26.58 -31.93 -20.56
C ARG A 223 25.39 -32.83 -20.32
N ASP A 224 24.32 -32.30 -19.73
CA ASP A 224 23.09 -33.02 -19.42
C ASP A 224 21.87 -32.18 -19.81
N ASN A 225 21.35 -32.42 -21.02
CA ASN A 225 20.18 -31.71 -21.56
C ASN A 225 18.90 -31.93 -20.73
N SER A 226 18.90 -32.82 -19.72
CA SER A 226 17.78 -32.94 -18.78
C SER A 226 17.72 -31.83 -17.73
N LYS A 227 18.77 -31.00 -17.60
CA LYS A 227 18.82 -29.85 -16.69
C LYS A 227 18.10 -28.62 -17.26
N TYR A 228 16.81 -28.82 -17.48
CA TYR A 228 15.92 -27.90 -18.17
C TYR A 228 14.55 -27.87 -17.49
N ALA A 229 13.96 -26.69 -17.36
CA ALA A 229 12.59 -26.51 -16.92
C ALA A 229 11.83 -25.64 -17.95
N GLU A 230 10.55 -25.95 -18.15
CA GLU A 230 9.69 -25.19 -19.05
C GLU A 230 8.31 -24.92 -18.45
N ALA A 231 7.77 -23.76 -18.82
CA ALA A 231 6.38 -23.41 -18.60
C ALA A 231 5.77 -23.01 -19.96
N LYS A 232 4.55 -23.47 -20.23
CA LYS A 232 3.83 -23.31 -21.51
C LYS A 232 2.41 -22.81 -21.27
N ASP A 233 1.97 -21.88 -22.11
CA ASP A 233 0.57 -21.55 -22.32
C ASP A 233 0.11 -22.20 -23.63
N GLN A 234 -0.45 -23.41 -23.53
CA GLN A 234 -0.80 -24.21 -24.71
C GLN A 234 -1.87 -23.52 -25.56
N ALA A 235 -2.85 -22.85 -24.95
CA ALA A 235 -3.92 -22.18 -25.68
C ALA A 235 -3.36 -21.05 -26.55
N LEU A 236 -2.46 -20.24 -25.99
CA LEU A 236 -1.84 -19.14 -26.72
C LEU A 236 -0.79 -19.62 -27.74
N ILE A 237 -0.16 -20.78 -27.51
CA ILE A 237 0.71 -21.45 -28.52
C ILE A 237 -0.12 -21.94 -29.71
N ASP A 238 -1.28 -22.55 -29.44
CA ASP A 238 -2.17 -23.04 -30.51
C ASP A 238 -2.68 -21.89 -31.39
N GLU A 239 -2.87 -20.70 -30.80
CA GLU A 239 -3.32 -19.49 -31.51
C GLU A 239 -2.20 -18.76 -32.27
N LEU A 240 -1.01 -18.58 -31.65
CA LEU A 240 0.04 -17.68 -32.18
C LEU A 240 1.33 -18.39 -32.61
N GLY A 241 1.43 -19.71 -32.42
CA GLY A 241 2.69 -20.44 -32.50
C GLY A 241 3.62 -20.15 -31.31
N GLU A 242 4.79 -20.80 -31.26
CA GLU A 242 5.72 -20.61 -30.13
C GLU A 242 6.37 -19.21 -30.13
N LEU A 243 6.22 -18.51 -29.00
CA LEU A 243 6.88 -17.25 -28.66
C LEU A 243 7.79 -17.48 -27.44
N PRO A 244 9.02 -17.99 -27.64
CA PRO A 244 9.88 -18.42 -26.55
C PRO A 244 10.60 -17.27 -25.84
N GLY A 245 10.75 -17.41 -24.53
CA GLY A 245 11.67 -16.64 -23.69
C GLY A 245 12.63 -17.58 -22.97
N ASP A 246 13.93 -17.40 -23.18
CA ASP A 246 14.97 -18.23 -22.56
C ASP A 246 15.60 -17.53 -21.35
N ILE A 247 15.83 -18.27 -20.27
CA ILE A 247 16.65 -17.85 -19.12
C ILE A 247 17.82 -18.82 -19.00
N ASP A 248 19.04 -18.27 -18.97
CA ASP A 248 20.26 -19.04 -18.80
C ASP A 248 20.80 -18.92 -17.37
N LEU A 249 20.70 -20.03 -16.62
CA LEU A 249 21.23 -20.19 -15.26
C LEU A 249 22.22 -21.37 -15.19
N LYS A 250 22.77 -21.80 -16.32
CA LYS A 250 23.76 -22.88 -16.39
C LYS A 250 25.13 -22.42 -15.90
N TYR A 251 26.04 -23.36 -15.68
CA TYR A 251 27.42 -23.01 -15.33
C TYR A 251 28.07 -22.08 -16.38
N GLY A 252 28.70 -21.01 -15.89
CA GLY A 252 29.29 -19.96 -16.73
C GLY A 252 28.37 -18.74 -16.94
N SER A 253 27.10 -18.82 -16.55
CA SER A 253 26.20 -17.66 -16.54
C SER A 253 26.44 -16.75 -15.33
N PRO A 254 26.09 -15.44 -15.39
CA PRO A 254 26.28 -14.50 -14.28
C PRO A 254 25.51 -14.88 -13.00
N VAL A 255 24.39 -15.57 -13.16
CA VAL A 255 23.57 -16.13 -12.08
C VAL A 255 23.37 -17.60 -12.40
N ILE A 256 23.60 -18.48 -11.43
CA ILE A 256 23.60 -19.93 -11.62
C ILE A 256 22.64 -20.56 -10.61
N THR A 257 21.91 -21.60 -11.02
CA THR A 257 21.21 -22.49 -10.09
C THR A 257 21.43 -23.95 -10.48
N GLU A 258 21.45 -24.83 -9.50
CA GLU A 258 21.38 -26.28 -9.69
C GLU A 258 20.02 -26.85 -9.27
N ASP A 259 19.19 -26.03 -8.62
CA ASP A 259 17.91 -26.43 -8.07
C ASP A 259 16.83 -26.50 -9.17
N PRO A 260 16.29 -27.69 -9.49
CA PRO A 260 15.23 -27.85 -10.48
C PRO A 260 13.92 -27.15 -10.08
N GLN A 261 13.59 -27.08 -8.79
CA GLN A 261 12.35 -26.47 -8.32
C GLN A 261 12.40 -24.95 -8.48
N LEU A 262 13.55 -24.34 -8.19
CA LEU A 262 13.77 -22.94 -8.45
C LEU A 262 13.68 -22.63 -9.95
N ALA A 263 14.29 -23.46 -10.81
CA ALA A 263 14.22 -23.29 -12.26
C ALA A 263 12.77 -23.35 -12.79
N ALA A 264 11.98 -24.33 -12.33
CA ALA A 264 10.56 -24.45 -12.68
C ALA A 264 9.74 -23.24 -12.20
N THR A 265 9.94 -22.83 -10.95
CA THR A 265 9.26 -21.66 -10.37
C THR A 265 9.57 -20.38 -11.15
N LEU A 266 10.81 -20.23 -11.61
CA LEU A 266 11.22 -19.08 -12.43
C LEU A 266 10.58 -19.12 -13.81
N ALA A 267 10.49 -20.29 -14.44
CA ALA A 267 9.80 -20.46 -15.72
C ALA A 267 8.33 -20.03 -15.63
N GLU A 268 7.61 -20.54 -14.62
CA GLU A 268 6.20 -20.22 -14.38
C GLU A 268 5.97 -18.74 -14.08
N ARG A 269 6.76 -18.14 -13.17
CA ARG A 269 6.62 -16.72 -12.81
C ARG A 269 6.94 -15.80 -13.97
N LYS A 270 7.96 -16.13 -14.76
CA LYS A 270 8.33 -15.36 -15.95
C LYS A 270 7.26 -15.48 -17.03
N LEU A 271 6.72 -16.67 -17.24
CA LEU A 271 5.61 -16.89 -18.16
C LEU A 271 4.38 -16.09 -17.71
N ALA A 272 3.93 -16.20 -16.46
CA ALA A 272 2.80 -15.42 -15.95
C ALA A 272 2.99 -13.91 -16.10
N ARG A 273 4.23 -13.42 -16.02
CA ARG A 273 4.57 -12.02 -16.23
C ARG A 273 4.55 -11.60 -17.71
N LEU A 274 4.77 -12.50 -18.66
CA LEU A 274 4.93 -12.17 -20.07
C LEU A 274 3.82 -12.75 -20.98
N SER A 275 2.97 -13.62 -20.45
CA SER A 275 1.94 -14.37 -21.20
C SER A 275 0.64 -13.63 -21.47
N PRO A 276 0.08 -12.78 -20.59
CA PRO A 276 -1.13 -12.09 -20.96
C PRO A 276 -0.78 -10.94 -21.91
N PRO A 277 -1.45 -10.82 -23.08
CA PRO A 277 -1.54 -9.56 -23.80
C PRO A 277 -2.05 -8.48 -22.85
N ARG A 278 -1.50 -7.27 -22.94
CA ARG A 278 -1.84 -6.20 -21.99
C ARG A 278 -2.25 -4.94 -22.72
N GLU A 279 -3.29 -4.32 -22.21
CA GLU A 279 -3.52 -2.91 -22.44
C GLU A 279 -2.77 -2.13 -21.36
N ILE A 280 -1.99 -1.15 -21.80
CA ILE A 280 -1.27 -0.21 -20.95
C ILE A 280 -1.96 1.14 -21.04
N ALA A 281 -2.25 1.75 -19.90
CA ALA A 281 -2.70 3.12 -19.80
C ALA A 281 -1.63 3.97 -19.11
N ASP A 282 -1.01 4.87 -19.86
CA ASP A 282 -0.14 5.93 -19.34
C ASP A 282 -1.02 7.12 -18.95
N LEU A 283 -1.21 7.31 -17.65
CA LEU A 283 -2.15 8.26 -17.06
C LEU A 283 -1.41 9.34 -16.26
N GLU A 284 -1.77 10.60 -16.45
CA GLU A 284 -1.36 11.70 -15.57
C GLU A 284 -2.57 12.19 -14.77
N THR A 285 -2.41 12.28 -13.45
CA THR A 285 -3.40 12.79 -12.49
C THR A 285 -2.75 13.82 -11.55
N TRP A 286 -3.54 14.41 -10.66
CA TRP A 286 -3.08 15.38 -9.68
C TRP A 286 -2.55 14.68 -8.42
N LEU A 287 -2.35 15.45 -7.34
CA LEU A 287 -1.79 14.92 -6.10
C LEU A 287 -2.68 13.87 -5.42
N GLU A 288 -3.96 13.73 -5.75
CA GLU A 288 -4.76 12.63 -5.19
C GLU A 288 -4.22 11.26 -5.63
N GLY A 289 -3.61 11.17 -6.82
CA GLY A 289 -2.94 9.94 -7.29
C GLY A 289 -1.63 9.63 -6.55
N ALA A 290 -1.15 10.52 -5.69
CA ALA A 290 0.10 10.32 -4.97
C ALA A 290 -0.01 9.24 -3.90
N ARG A 291 -1.24 8.85 -3.52
CA ARG A 291 -1.53 7.77 -2.57
C ARG A 291 -1.55 6.36 -3.18
N LEU A 292 -1.55 6.25 -4.51
CA LEU A 292 -1.67 4.97 -5.21
C LEU A 292 -0.32 4.26 -5.23
N GLU A 293 -0.27 2.99 -4.91
CA GLU A 293 0.96 2.20 -4.82
C GLU A 293 1.04 1.11 -5.89
N LEU A 294 2.26 0.63 -6.15
CA LEU A 294 2.48 -0.42 -7.13
C LEU A 294 1.72 -1.68 -6.71
N GLY A 295 0.89 -2.21 -7.61
CA GLY A 295 0.00 -3.33 -7.37
C GLY A 295 -1.45 -2.93 -7.09
N ASP A 296 -1.72 -1.65 -6.80
CA ASP A 296 -3.08 -1.21 -6.48
C ASP A 296 -4.04 -1.40 -7.67
N PRO A 297 -5.26 -1.88 -7.42
CA PRO A 297 -6.33 -1.83 -8.40
C PRO A 297 -6.85 -0.38 -8.54
N VAL A 298 -6.94 0.09 -9.78
CA VAL A 298 -7.36 1.45 -10.13
C VAL A 298 -8.49 1.36 -11.16
N ALA A 299 -9.68 1.82 -10.79
CA ALA A 299 -10.80 2.01 -11.69
C ALA A 299 -10.68 3.36 -12.39
N VAL A 300 -10.55 3.37 -13.71
CA VAL A 300 -10.34 4.57 -14.51
C VAL A 300 -11.60 4.88 -15.31
N SER A 301 -12.04 6.13 -15.27
CA SER A 301 -13.09 6.64 -16.18
C SER A 301 -12.52 7.66 -17.15
N SER A 302 -12.88 7.56 -18.43
CA SER A 302 -12.42 8.48 -19.48
C SER A 302 -13.46 8.58 -20.58
N ASP A 303 -14.08 9.75 -20.72
CA ASP A 303 -15.09 10.00 -21.75
C ASP A 303 -14.52 9.79 -23.17
N PHE A 304 -13.23 10.10 -23.36
CA PHE A 304 -12.54 9.97 -24.65
C PHE A 304 -12.28 8.50 -25.02
N HIS A 305 -11.84 7.68 -24.07
CA HIS A 305 -11.57 6.25 -24.31
C HIS A 305 -12.82 5.37 -24.10
N GLY A 306 -13.94 5.95 -23.65
CA GLY A 306 -15.16 5.21 -23.32
C GLY A 306 -15.04 4.34 -22.06
N PHE A 307 -14.07 4.62 -21.19
CA PHE A 307 -13.89 3.86 -19.96
C PHE A 307 -14.94 4.28 -18.92
N ASP A 308 -15.69 3.31 -18.40
CA ASP A 308 -16.61 3.47 -17.28
C ASP A 308 -16.14 2.59 -16.11
N GLN A 309 -15.30 3.18 -15.25
CA GLN A 309 -14.64 2.49 -14.13
C GLN A 309 -13.90 1.20 -14.54
N GLU A 310 -13.26 1.22 -15.71
CA GLU A 310 -12.46 0.10 -16.18
C GLU A 310 -11.28 -0.14 -15.24
N GLU A 311 -11.12 -1.39 -14.79
CA GLU A 311 -10.12 -1.73 -13.78
C GLU A 311 -8.76 -2.03 -14.42
N PHE A 312 -7.74 -1.38 -13.87
CA PHE A 312 -6.33 -1.61 -14.18
C PHE A 312 -5.54 -1.86 -12.90
N THR A 313 -4.32 -2.38 -13.04
CA THR A 313 -3.35 -2.52 -11.97
C THR A 313 -2.22 -1.51 -12.16
N LEU A 314 -1.88 -0.75 -11.11
CA LEU A 314 -0.75 0.18 -11.14
C LEU A 314 0.59 -0.59 -11.12
N PHE A 315 1.49 -0.34 -12.07
CA PHE A 315 2.80 -1.02 -12.11
C PHE A 315 4.00 -0.10 -12.29
N ALA A 316 3.79 1.19 -12.58
CA ALA A 316 4.82 2.20 -12.42
C ALA A 316 4.22 3.55 -12.00
N LYS A 317 4.94 4.33 -11.19
CA LYS A 317 4.50 5.63 -10.68
C LYS A 317 5.67 6.63 -10.63
N ASN A 318 5.40 7.88 -11.00
CA ASN A 318 6.33 8.99 -10.89
C ASN A 318 5.60 10.22 -10.34
N LEU A 319 6.08 10.76 -9.22
CA LEU A 319 5.52 11.91 -8.52
C LEU A 319 6.37 13.16 -8.80
N SER A 320 5.73 14.23 -9.28
CA SER A 320 6.34 15.55 -9.41
C SER A 320 5.66 16.53 -8.45
N LEU A 321 6.35 16.87 -7.36
CA LEU A 321 5.84 17.81 -6.35
C LEU A 321 5.75 19.24 -6.90
N ASP A 322 6.77 19.68 -7.66
CA ASP A 322 6.81 21.03 -8.25
C ASP A 322 5.62 21.29 -9.18
N GLN A 323 5.25 20.28 -9.96
CA GLN A 323 4.13 20.39 -10.89
C GLN A 323 2.79 19.97 -10.26
N ARG A 324 2.81 19.46 -9.02
CA ARG A 324 1.66 18.87 -8.31
C ARG A 324 0.95 17.79 -9.14
N ARG A 325 1.74 16.89 -9.73
CA ARG A 325 1.28 15.87 -10.68
C ARG A 325 1.82 14.49 -10.36
N VAL A 326 1.07 13.48 -10.76
CA VAL A 326 1.47 12.08 -10.66
C VAL A 326 1.25 11.42 -12.02
N LYS A 327 2.31 10.80 -12.53
CA LYS A 327 2.26 9.93 -13.70
C LYS A 327 2.16 8.50 -13.22
N LEU A 328 1.20 7.77 -13.76
CA LEU A 328 0.87 6.39 -13.46
C LEU A 328 0.97 5.60 -14.75
N ARG A 329 1.54 4.40 -14.65
CA ARG A 329 1.46 3.40 -15.71
C ARG A 329 0.64 2.25 -15.17
N LEU A 330 -0.52 2.07 -15.78
CA LEU A 330 -1.52 1.09 -15.41
C LEU A 330 -1.57 0.00 -16.47
N TRP A 331 -1.87 -1.23 -16.08
CA TRP A 331 -2.04 -2.33 -17.04
C TRP A 331 -3.26 -3.17 -16.70
N ARG A 332 -3.86 -3.79 -17.72
CA ARG A 332 -4.84 -4.86 -17.54
C ARG A 332 -4.63 -5.96 -18.57
N PRO A 333 -4.93 -7.22 -18.24
CA PRO A 333 -4.94 -8.27 -19.24
C PRO A 333 -6.05 -8.03 -20.25
N ILE A 334 -5.77 -8.35 -21.52
CA ILE A 334 -6.79 -8.36 -22.58
C ILE A 334 -6.74 -9.71 -23.30
N ALA A 335 -7.84 -10.05 -23.98
CA ALA A 335 -7.79 -11.09 -25.00
C ALA A 335 -6.87 -10.63 -26.13
N TYR A 336 -6.13 -11.57 -26.73
CA TYR A 336 -5.37 -11.25 -27.94
C TYR A 336 -6.35 -10.74 -29.01
N PRO A 337 -6.19 -9.51 -29.52
CA PRO A 337 -7.09 -9.01 -30.55
C PRO A 337 -6.79 -9.77 -31.85
N ALA A 338 -7.71 -10.64 -32.27
CA ALA A 338 -7.62 -11.29 -33.56
C ALA A 338 -7.44 -10.21 -34.65
N ALA A 339 -6.43 -10.38 -35.52
CA ALA A 339 -6.24 -9.50 -36.65
C ALA A 339 -7.51 -9.48 -37.51
N TRP A 340 -8.18 -8.32 -37.63
CA TRP A 340 -9.43 -8.19 -38.41
C TRP A 340 -9.23 -8.20 -39.93
N ALA A 341 -8.12 -8.72 -40.41
CA ALA A 341 -7.88 -8.95 -41.83
C ALA A 341 -7.42 -10.39 -42.03
N VAL A 342 -8.40 -11.28 -42.21
CA VAL A 342 -8.15 -12.59 -42.81
C VAL A 342 -8.25 -12.37 -44.32
N ASP A 343 -7.16 -12.60 -45.04
CA ASP A 343 -7.11 -12.50 -46.50
C ASP A 343 -7.77 -13.76 -47.08
N ASP A 344 -9.12 -13.77 -47.14
CA ASP A 344 -9.91 -14.84 -47.75
C ASP A 344 -10.47 -14.39 -49.11
N THR A 345 -10.59 -15.31 -50.06
CA THR A 345 -11.09 -15.04 -51.42
C THR A 345 -12.59 -14.80 -51.40
N GLY A 346 -13.00 -13.56 -51.17
CA GLY A 346 -14.41 -13.15 -51.10
C GLY A 346 -15.21 -13.34 -52.40
N THR A 347 -16.52 -13.52 -52.22
CA THR A 347 -17.60 -13.55 -53.21
C THR A 347 -18.26 -12.17 -53.38
N ALA A 348 -19.19 -12.04 -54.33
CA ALA A 348 -19.89 -10.78 -54.64
C ALA A 348 -20.79 -10.22 -53.51
N TYR A 349 -20.86 -10.90 -52.35
CA TYR A 349 -21.58 -10.46 -51.16
C TYR A 349 -20.69 -10.33 -49.92
N ASP A 350 -19.37 -10.51 -50.07
CA ASP A 350 -18.42 -10.35 -48.98
C ASP A 350 -17.95 -8.89 -48.90
N SER A 351 -18.12 -8.31 -47.71
CA SER A 351 -17.64 -6.97 -47.40
C SER A 351 -16.12 -6.99 -47.27
N TYR A 352 -15.43 -6.63 -48.35
CA TYR A 352 -14.00 -6.36 -48.35
C TYR A 352 -13.64 -5.24 -47.38
N ALA A 353 -12.49 -5.46 -46.73
CA ALA A 353 -11.58 -4.53 -46.09
C ALA A 353 -12.00 -3.04 -46.01
N ILE A 354 -11.97 -2.56 -44.76
CA ILE A 354 -11.66 -1.19 -44.32
C ILE A 354 -11.16 -0.31 -45.46
N ASP A 355 -12.00 0.61 -45.96
CA ASP A 355 -11.64 2.02 -46.13
C ASP A 355 -12.78 2.80 -46.82
N LEU A 356 -13.34 3.77 -46.09
CA LEU A 356 -13.67 5.07 -46.64
C LEU A 356 -13.80 6.04 -45.45
N ALA A 357 -12.88 7.00 -45.38
CA ALA A 357 -12.93 8.08 -44.40
C ALA A 357 -14.27 8.83 -44.54
N GLY A 358 -15.12 8.73 -43.53
CA GLY A 358 -16.41 9.41 -43.51
C GLY A 358 -16.25 10.81 -42.92
N GLU A 359 -16.59 11.86 -43.67
CA GLU A 359 -16.63 13.25 -43.17
C GLU A 359 -17.61 13.44 -41.99
N GLY A 360 -18.45 12.43 -41.68
CA GLY A 360 -19.38 12.41 -40.54
C GLY A 360 -18.90 11.62 -39.31
N ASP A 361 -17.71 11.02 -39.32
CA ASP A 361 -17.17 10.29 -38.17
C ASP A 361 -16.11 11.15 -37.43
N PRO A 362 -16.49 11.84 -36.33
CA PRO A 362 -15.56 12.67 -35.56
C PRO A 362 -14.46 11.87 -34.88
N ASN A 363 -14.53 10.53 -34.87
CA ASN A 363 -13.60 9.65 -34.17
C ASN A 363 -12.60 8.94 -35.11
N TRP A 364 -12.65 9.22 -36.41
CA TRP A 364 -11.78 8.61 -37.43
C TRP A 364 -10.29 8.78 -37.12
N CYS A 365 -9.88 9.93 -36.59
CA CYS A 365 -8.47 10.24 -36.29
C CYS A 365 -7.89 9.52 -35.07
N TYR A 366 -8.66 8.70 -34.35
CA TYR A 366 -8.24 8.04 -33.10
C TYR A 366 -7.82 6.57 -33.26
N ARG A 367 -7.78 6.05 -34.49
CA ARG A 367 -7.22 4.72 -34.76
C ARG A 367 -5.74 4.85 -35.09
N ALA A 368 -4.88 4.68 -34.09
CA ALA A 368 -3.44 4.53 -34.28
C ALA A 368 -3.01 3.13 -33.87
N TYR A 369 -2.60 2.32 -34.84
CA TYR A 369 -1.77 1.13 -34.62
C TYR A 369 -0.43 1.38 -35.31
N VAL A 370 0.66 1.25 -34.56
CA VAL A 370 2.01 1.22 -35.12
C VAL A 370 2.57 -0.17 -34.86
N TYR A 371 2.85 -0.90 -35.95
CA TYR A 371 3.46 -2.23 -35.97
C TYR A 371 4.80 -2.26 -35.23
#